data_AF-A0A5E4MSF2-F1
#
_entry.id   AF-A0A5E4MSF2-F1
#
_cell.length_a   1.000
_cell.length_b   1.000
_cell.length_c   1.000
_cell.angle_alpha   90.00
_cell.angle_beta   90.00
_cell.angle_gamma   90.00
#
_symmetry.space_group_name_H-M   'P 1'
#
loop_
_entity.id
_entity.type
_entity.pdbx_description
1 polymer ?
#
loop_
_entity_poly.entity_id
_entity_poly.type
_entity_poly.pdbx_seq_one_letter_code
_entity_poly.pdbx_strand_id
1 'polypeptide(L)' 'MDESCDCGHESRTTSHTVNECSLRAFTGSVHDIHQAREEAVKWIEELDVVTL' A
#
# COMPACT_ATOMS: atom_id res chain seq x y z
N MET A 1 -2.30 19.44 5.37
CA MET A 1 -2.49 18.00 5.13
C MET A 1 -1.10 17.42 5.12
N ASP A 2 -0.84 16.40 5.93
CA ASP A 2 0.47 15.77 5.97
C ASP A 2 0.59 14.91 4.71
N GLU A 3 1.45 15.33 3.79
CA GLU A 3 1.68 14.63 2.52
C GLU A 3 2.66 13.47 2.71
N SER A 4 3.34 13.41 3.86
CA SER A 4 4.26 12.36 4.23
C SER A 4 3.56 11.04 4.58
N CYS A 5 4.28 9.94 4.34
CA CYS A 5 3.86 8.61 4.77
C CYS A 5 4.25 8.38 6.24
N ASP A 6 3.48 7.55 6.95
CA ASP A 6 3.75 7.17 8.35
C ASP A 6 5.15 6.57 8.56
N CYS A 7 5.78 6.05 7.51
CA CYS A 7 7.15 5.54 7.54
C CYS A 7 8.23 6.64 7.52
N GLY A 8 7.83 7.91 7.40
CA GLY A 8 8.73 9.07 7.29
C GLY A 8 9.10 9.45 5.85
N HIS A 9 8.51 8.80 4.83
CA HIS A 9 8.74 9.17 3.44
C HIS A 9 8.00 10.47 3.10
N GLU A 10 8.62 11.32 2.27
CA GLU A 10 8.13 12.67 1.97
C GLU A 10 6.75 12.71 1.28
N SER A 11 6.34 11.62 0.62
CA SER A 11 5.09 11.57 -0.15
C SER A 11 4.38 10.23 -0.03
N ARG A 12 3.13 10.23 0.43
CA ARG A 12 2.26 9.05 0.47
C ARG A 12 1.68 8.76 -0.93
N THR A 13 2.51 8.30 -1.84
CA THR A 13 2.09 7.87 -3.18
C THR A 13 1.73 6.38 -3.21
N THR A 14 0.85 5.97 -4.12
CA THR A 14 0.56 4.54 -4.33
C THR A 14 1.81 3.75 -4.70
N SER A 15 2.71 4.33 -5.50
CA SER A 15 3.99 3.69 -5.86
C SER A 15 4.82 3.38 -4.62
N HIS A 16 4.95 4.37 -3.72
CA HIS A 16 5.65 4.19 -2.45
C HIS A 16 4.94 3.13 -1.59
N THR A 17 3.64 3.26 -1.36
CA THR A 17 2.87 2.32 -0.54
C THR A 17 2.96 0.88 -1.04
N VAL A 18 2.94 0.67 -2.36
CA VAL A 18 2.98 -0.68 -2.95
C VAL A 18 4.41 -1.25 -2.94
N ASN A 19 5.43 -0.46 -3.30
CA ASN A 19 6.75 -1.00 -3.64
C ASN A 19 7.87 -0.65 -2.64
N GLU A 20 7.75 0.45 -1.90
CA GLU A 20 8.89 1.07 -1.19
C GLU A 20 8.64 1.23 0.31
N CYS A 21 7.38 1.24 0.75
CA CYS A 21 7.01 1.54 2.13
C CYS A 21 7.47 0.43 3.07
N SER A 22 8.42 0.73 3.94
CA SER A 22 8.95 -0.23 4.93
C SER A 22 7.90 -0.76 5.91
N LEU A 23 6.77 -0.06 6.06
CA LEU A 23 5.68 -0.45 6.97
C LEU A 23 4.56 -1.23 6.29
N ARG A 24 4.29 -0.93 5.00
CA ARG A 24 3.06 -1.36 4.32
C ARG A 24 3.28 -1.89 2.90
N ALA A 25 4.52 -2.00 2.42
CA ALA A 25 4.80 -2.51 1.08
C ALA A 25 4.14 -3.88 0.87
N PHE A 26 3.57 -4.07 -0.32
CA PHE A 26 3.00 -5.34 -0.67
C PHE A 26 4.12 -6.36 -0.87
N THR A 27 3.98 -7.55 -0.30
CA THR A 27 4.99 -8.60 -0.37
C THR A 27 4.94 -9.39 -1.67
N GLY A 28 3.80 -9.34 -2.39
CA GLY A 28 3.63 -9.94 -3.71
C GLY A 28 3.98 -8.99 -4.86
N SER A 29 3.62 -9.38 -6.08
CA SER A 29 3.84 -8.55 -7.27
C SER A 29 2.62 -7.68 -7.58
N VAL A 30 2.85 -6.59 -8.32
CA VAL A 30 1.76 -5.75 -8.87
C VAL A 30 0.80 -6.57 -9.75
N HIS A 31 1.26 -7.67 -10.37
CA HIS A 31 0.39 -8.59 -11.11
C HIS A 31 -0.63 -9.29 -10.20
N ASP A 32 -0.24 -9.66 -8.98
CA ASP A 32 -1.14 -10.29 -8.01
C ASP A 32 -2.23 -9.32 -7.54
N ILE A 33 -1.87 -8.03 -7.44
CA ILE A 33 -2.83 -6.93 -7.20
C ILE A 33 -3.80 -6.81 -8.38
N HIS A 34 -3.30 -6.76 -9.63
CA HIS A 34 -4.15 -6.68 -10.82
C HIS A 34 -5.10 -7.88 -10.98
N GLN A 35 -4.69 -9.06 -10.51
CA GLN A 35 -5.52 -10.26 -10.51
C GLN A 35 -6.46 -10.35 -9.30
N ALA A 36 -6.42 -9.38 -8.38
CA ALA A 36 -7.16 -9.41 -7.12
C ALA A 36 -6.99 -10.75 -6.39
N ARG A 37 -5.75 -11.25 -6.33
CA ARG A 37 -5.48 -12.49 -5.59
C ARG A 37 -5.76 -12.29 -4.11
N GLU A 38 -6.03 -13.39 -3.42
CA GLU A 38 -6.43 -13.39 -2.01
C GLU A 38 -5.44 -12.62 -1.12
N GLU A 39 -4.13 -12.77 -1.37
CA GLU A 39 -3.11 -12.03 -0.61
C GLU A 39 -3.16 -10.51 -0.85
N ALA A 40 -3.47 -10.07 -2.06
CA ALA A 40 -3.57 -8.67 -2.43
C ALA A 40 -4.85 -8.03 -1.89
N VAL A 41 -5.97 -8.76 -1.91
CA VAL A 41 -7.23 -8.31 -1.31
C VAL A 41 -7.04 -8.10 0.19
N LYS A 42 -6.49 -9.10 0.89
CA LYS A 42 -6.24 -9.00 2.33
C LYS A 42 -5.29 -7.84 2.66
N TRP A 43 -4.23 -7.67 1.87
CA TRP A 43 -3.32 -6.55 2.03
C TRP A 43 -4.01 -5.19 1.85
N ILE A 44 -4.90 -5.04 0.85
CA ILE A 44 -5.69 -3.81 0.65
C ILE A 44 -6.65 -3.56 1.82
N GLU A 45 -7.25 -4.61 2.40
CA GLU A 45 -8.10 -4.49 3.59
C GLU A 45 -7.32 -4.02 4.83
N GLU A 46 -6.04 -4.38 4.94
CA GLU A 46 -5.14 -3.95 6.03
C GLU A 46 -4.48 -2.58 5.77
N LEU A 47 -4.47 -2.12 4.52
CA LEU A 47 -4.17 -0.73 4.24
C LEU A 47 -5.30 0.10 4.84
N ASP A 48 -4.95 1.02 5.73
CA ASP A 48 -5.86 1.97 6.39
C ASP A 48 -6.34 3.02 5.35
N VAL A 49 -6.92 2.52 4.26
CA VAL A 49 -7.65 3.31 3.27
C VAL A 49 -8.98 3.57 3.94
N VAL A 50 -9.05 4.69 4.65
CA VAL A 50 -10.29 5.26 5.18
C VAL A 50 -11.39 5.06 4.15
N THR A 51 -12.27 4.11 4.43
CA THR A 51 -13.45 3.88 3.62
C THR A 51 -14.54 4.78 4.19
N LEU A 52 -14.89 5.79 3.39
CA LEU A 52 -15.98 6.77 3.48
C LEU A 52 -15.73 8.03 4.34
#